data_AF-A0A534TVX8-F1
#
_entry.id   AF-A0A534TVX8-F1
#
_cell.length_a   1.000
_cell.length_b   1.000
_cell.length_c   1.000
_cell.angle_alpha   90.00
_cell.angle_beta   90.00
_cell.angle_gamma   90.00
#
_symmetry.space_group_name_H-M   'P 1'
#
loop_
_entity.id
_entity.type
_entity.pdbx_description
1 polymer ?
#
loop_
_entity_poly.entity_id
_entity_poly.type
_entity_poly.pdbx_seq_one_letter_code
_entity_poly.pdbx_strand_id
1 'polypeptide(L)'
;MAGIFSTVTSMRRLYQTIDEVSYWSGKAFAWLIVGLTFVVCIEVFKRYILNAPTAWIFDFNNMLYGTLFMMCGAYTLALAAHVRADFVYIYLKPRGQAALDLALYFLFFLPGIMGLIYAGYGYAADSWRIGEHSGITAEGPP
;
A
#
# COMPACT_ATOMS: atom_id res chain seq x y z
N MET A 1 -15.85 5.40 -39.89
CA MET A 1 -16.53 5.55 -38.57
C MET A 1 -16.36 4.33 -37.65
N ALA A 2 -16.23 3.09 -38.15
CA ALA A 2 -16.04 1.89 -37.30
C ALA A 2 -14.73 1.89 -36.45
N GLY A 3 -13.66 2.52 -36.94
CA GLY A 3 -12.38 2.58 -36.23
C GLY A 3 -12.45 3.28 -34.88
N ILE A 4 -13.12 4.44 -34.80
CA ILE A 4 -13.21 5.27 -33.59
C ILE A 4 -13.93 4.54 -32.45
N PHE A 5 -15.02 3.82 -32.77
CA PHE A 5 -15.75 3.03 -31.77
C PHE A 5 -14.91 1.88 -31.20
N SER A 6 -14.07 1.24 -32.02
CA SER A 6 -13.17 0.18 -31.53
C SER A 6 -12.10 0.74 -30.58
N THR A 7 -11.50 1.90 -30.89
CA THR A 7 -10.47 2.52 -30.05
C THR A 7 -11.04 2.98 -28.71
N VAL A 8 -12.23 3.59 -28.71
CA VAL A 8 -12.94 4.01 -27.49
C VAL A 8 -13.30 2.81 -26.61
N THR A 9 -13.74 1.69 -27.22
CA THR A 9 -14.07 0.47 -26.48
C THR A 9 -12.82 -0.19 -25.89
N SER A 10 -11.71 -0.25 -26.62
CA SER A 10 -10.43 -0.78 -26.14
C SER A 10 -9.87 0.07 -24.99
N MET A 11 -9.96 1.40 -25.10
CA MET A 11 -9.52 2.33 -24.06
C MET A 11 -10.36 2.20 -22.79
N ARG A 12 -11.69 2.05 -22.93
CA ARG A 12 -12.59 1.80 -21.79
C ARG A 12 -12.26 0.50 -21.07
N ARG A 13 -11.99 -0.58 -21.81
CA ARG A 13 -11.61 -1.87 -21.21
C ARG A 13 -10.30 -1.76 -20.44
N LEU A 14 -9.30 -1.05 -20.98
CA LEU A 14 -8.03 -0.85 -20.30
C LEU A 14 -8.22 -0.15 -18.94
N TYR A 15 -8.99 0.93 -18.90
CA TYR A 15 -9.29 1.62 -17.64
C TYR A 15 -10.01 0.71 -16.64
N GLN A 16 -11.01 -0.03 -17.11
CA GLN A 16 -11.76 -0.96 -16.25
C GLN A 16 -10.88 -2.07 -15.67
N THR A 17 -9.95 -2.63 -16.45
CA THR A 17 -9.01 -3.65 -15.95
C THR A 17 -8.06 -3.08 -14.92
N ILE A 18 -7.53 -1.86 -15.12
CA ILE A 18 -6.65 -1.19 -14.15
C ILE A 18 -7.40 -0.91 -12.85
N ASP A 19 -8.65 -0.44 -12.94
CA ASP A 19 -9.50 -0.18 -11.78
C ASP A 19 -9.84 -1.47 -11.02
N GLU A 20 -10.17 -2.56 -11.73
CA GLU A 20 -10.46 -3.86 -11.12
C GLU A 20 -9.25 -4.44 -10.40
N VAL A 21 -8.07 -4.39 -11.01
CA VAL A 21 -6.83 -4.87 -10.38
C VAL A 21 -6.52 -4.06 -9.11
N SER A 22 -6.67 -2.74 -9.17
CA SER A 22 -6.44 -1.86 -8.03
C SER A 22 -7.45 -2.08 -6.90
N TYR A 23 -8.72 -2.29 -7.26
CA TYR A 23 -9.78 -2.60 -6.30
C TYR A 23 -9.57 -3.95 -5.62
N TRP A 24 -9.31 -5.01 -6.39
CA TRP A 24 -9.14 -6.36 -5.87
C TRP A 24 -7.86 -6.51 -5.05
N SER A 25 -6.76 -5.89 -5.48
CA SER A 25 -5.53 -5.88 -4.69
C SER A 25 -5.76 -5.24 -3.33
N GLY A 26 -6.30 -4.02 -3.26
CA GLY A 26 -6.59 -3.39 -1.97
C GLY A 26 -7.56 -4.19 -1.09
N LYS A 27 -8.58 -4.82 -1.69
CA LYS A 27 -9.52 -5.69 -0.96
C LYS A 27 -8.89 -6.98 -0.43
N ALA A 28 -7.94 -7.57 -1.16
CA ALA A 28 -7.18 -8.73 -0.69
C ALA A 28 -6.28 -8.34 0.50
N PHE A 29 -5.56 -7.23 0.40
CA PHE A 29 -4.70 -6.73 1.47
C PHE A 29 -5.48 -6.22 2.68
N ALA A 30 -6.74 -5.79 2.52
CA ALA A 30 -7.60 -5.42 3.64
C ALA A 30 -7.79 -6.58 4.63
N TRP A 31 -7.73 -7.85 4.20
CA TRP A 31 -7.81 -9.00 5.09
C TRP A 31 -6.60 -9.14 6.03
N LEU A 32 -5.45 -8.53 5.70
CA LEU A 32 -4.29 -8.53 6.60
C LEU A 32 -4.59 -7.89 7.95
N ILE A 33 -5.56 -6.96 8.04
CA ILE A 33 -5.93 -6.34 9.32
C ILE A 33 -6.49 -7.38 10.29
N VAL A 34 -7.24 -8.37 9.78
CA VAL A 34 -7.81 -9.45 10.58
C VAL A 34 -6.68 -10.36 11.07
N GLY A 35 -5.75 -10.71 10.18
CA GLY A 35 -4.56 -11.49 10.53
C GLY A 35 -3.71 -10.81 11.59
N LEU A 36 -3.38 -9.53 11.38
CA LEU A 36 -2.64 -8.70 12.32
C LEU A 36 -3.34 -8.63 13.68
N THR A 37 -4.66 -8.39 13.70
CA THR A 37 -5.43 -8.36 14.95
C THR A 37 -5.32 -9.68 15.71
N PHE A 38 -5.43 -10.81 15.02
CA PHE A 38 -5.33 -12.12 15.65
C PHE A 38 -3.94 -12.38 16.24
N VAL A 39 -2.88 -12.02 15.51
CA VAL A 39 -1.48 -12.14 15.97
C VAL A 39 -1.26 -11.31 17.25
N VAL A 40 -1.70 -10.05 17.25
CA VAL A 40 -1.60 -9.17 18.43
C VAL A 40 -2.40 -9.73 19.61
N CYS A 41 -3.63 -10.20 19.39
CA CYS A 41 -4.44 -10.78 20.47
C CYS A 41 -3.77 -12.02 21.09
N ILE A 42 -3.20 -12.92 20.28
CA ILE A 42 -2.47 -14.10 20.77
C ILE A 42 -1.23 -13.67 21.55
N GLU A 43 -0.48 -12.69 21.06
CA GLU A 43 0.71 -12.18 21.75
C GLU A 43 0.35 -11.61 23.12
N VAL A 44 -0.67 -10.74 23.19
CA VAL A 44 -1.15 -10.15 24.44
C VAL A 44 -1.59 -11.24 25.41
N PHE A 45 -2.34 -12.24 24.95
CA PHE A 45 -2.74 -13.39 25.77
C PHE A 45 -1.52 -14.14 26.31
N LYS A 46 -0.56 -14.51 25.44
CA LYS A 46 0.65 -15.23 25.84
C LYS A 46 1.51 -14.44 26.83
N ARG A 47 1.66 -13.14 26.61
CA ARG A 47 2.50 -12.26 27.44
C ARG A 47 1.91 -12.08 28.83
N TYR A 48 0.60 -11.82 28.93
CA TYR A 48 -0.02 -11.45 30.21
C TYR A 48 -0.62 -12.63 30.98
N ILE A 49 -1.07 -13.69 30.29
CA ILE A 49 -1.72 -14.83 30.94
C ILE A 49 -0.75 -16.00 31.10
N LEU A 50 0.03 -16.31 30.05
CA LEU A 50 0.95 -17.45 30.05
C LEU A 50 2.38 -17.09 30.47
N ASN A 51 2.71 -15.80 30.64
CA ASN A 51 4.07 -15.30 30.89
C ASN A 51 5.12 -15.86 29.91
N ALA A 52 4.71 -16.16 28.67
CA ALA A 52 5.53 -16.81 27.64
C ALA A 52 5.59 -15.94 26.37
N PRO A 53 6.30 -14.80 26.38
CA PRO A 53 6.40 -13.91 25.24
C PRO A 53 7.12 -14.60 24.07
N THR A 54 6.62 -14.39 22.85
CA THR A 54 7.26 -14.86 21.62
C THR A 54 8.04 -13.71 21.01
N ALA A 55 9.38 -13.83 20.94
CA ALA A 55 10.26 -12.72 20.57
C ALA A 55 9.97 -12.18 19.15
N TRP A 56 9.70 -13.06 18.18
CA TRP A 56 9.70 -12.67 16.76
C TRP A 56 8.42 -12.00 16.31
N ILE A 57 7.38 -12.14 17.12
CA ILE A 57 6.05 -11.65 16.81
C ILE A 57 6.04 -10.11 16.77
N PHE A 58 6.95 -9.46 17.50
CA PHE A 58 7.17 -8.03 17.42
C PHE A 58 7.63 -7.60 16.01
N ASP A 59 8.66 -8.26 15.48
CA ASP A 59 9.21 -7.98 14.15
C ASP A 59 8.16 -8.26 13.06
N PHE A 60 7.45 -9.39 13.19
CA PHE A 60 6.38 -9.76 12.27
C PHE A 60 5.20 -8.78 12.28
N ASN A 61 4.77 -8.32 13.47
CA ASN A 61 3.75 -7.29 13.59
C ASN A 61 4.18 -5.99 12.89
N ASN A 62 5.44 -5.58 13.06
CA ASN A 62 5.95 -4.36 12.42
C ASN A 62 5.93 -4.46 10.88
N MET A 63 6.33 -5.60 10.32
CA MET A 63 6.26 -5.87 8.87
C MET A 63 4.83 -5.89 8.34
N LEU A 64 3.90 -6.53 9.07
CA LEU A 64 2.48 -6.56 8.72
C LEU A 64 1.86 -5.16 8.78
N TYR A 65 2.16 -4.38 9.82
CA TYR A 65 1.70 -3.00 9.96
C TYR A 65 2.20 -2.12 8.82
N GLY A 66 3.50 -2.21 8.48
CA GLY A 66 4.08 -1.47 7.35
C GLY A 66 3.40 -1.83 6.02
N THR A 67 3.18 -3.12 5.78
CA THR A 67 2.49 -3.62 4.59
C THR A 67 1.05 -3.10 4.51
N LEU A 68 0.31 -3.17 5.61
CA LEU A 68 -1.05 -2.63 5.72
C LEU A 68 -1.10 -1.13 5.46
N PHE A 69 -0.17 -0.37 6.04
CA PHE A 69 -0.10 1.07 5.87
C PHE A 69 0.10 1.45 4.39
N MET A 70 1.06 0.82 3.72
CA MET A 70 1.34 1.09 2.30
C MET A 70 0.15 0.72 1.40
N MET A 71 -0.48 -0.43 1.66
CA MET A 71 -1.60 -0.92 0.83
C MET A 71 -2.92 -0.18 1.10
N CYS A 72 -3.18 0.25 2.33
CA CYS A 72 -4.31 1.14 2.64
C CYS A 72 -4.20 2.48 1.90
N GLY A 73 -2.98 3.05 1.79
CA GLY A 73 -2.72 4.24 0.98
C GLY A 73 -3.12 4.03 -0.49
N ALA A 74 -2.64 2.95 -1.11
CA ALA A 74 -2.98 2.61 -2.49
C ALA A 74 -4.49 2.37 -2.70
N TYR A 75 -5.15 1.65 -1.78
CA TYR A 75 -6.57 1.34 -1.88
C TYR A 75 -7.47 2.56 -1.72
N THR A 76 -7.16 3.44 -0.76
CA THR A 76 -7.90 4.70 -0.57
C THR A 76 -7.73 5.66 -1.74
N LEU A 77 -6.55 5.64 -2.39
CA LEU A 77 -6.30 6.39 -3.62
C LEU A 77 -7.17 5.88 -4.78
N ALA A 78 -7.26 4.56 -4.96
CA ALA A 78 -8.08 3.94 -6.00
C ALA A 78 -9.59 4.26 -5.83
N LEU A 79 -10.06 4.39 -4.59
CA LEU A 79 -11.45 4.77 -4.28
C LEU A 79 -11.70 6.28 -4.32
N ALA A 80 -10.69 7.09 -4.64
CA ALA A 80 -10.73 8.56 -4.53
C ALA A 80 -11.18 9.05 -3.14
N ALA A 81 -10.94 8.24 -2.10
CA ALA A 81 -11.28 8.51 -0.71
C ALA A 81 -10.09 9.10 0.08
N HIS A 82 -8.95 9.29 -0.58
CA HIS A 82 -7.81 9.99 0.01
C HIS A 82 -8.19 11.45 0.29
N VAL A 83 -7.79 11.98 1.44
CA VAL A 83 -8.12 13.35 1.84
C VAL A 83 -7.47 14.33 0.85
N ARG A 84 -8.30 15.09 0.13
CA ARG A 84 -7.86 16.12 -0.82
C ARG A 84 -7.95 17.50 -0.18
N ALA A 85 -7.03 18.38 -0.54
CA ALA A 85 -7.07 19.78 -0.13
C ALA A 85 -8.02 20.55 -1.07
N ASP A 86 -9.23 20.85 -0.60
CA ASP A 86 -10.30 21.32 -1.48
C ASP A 86 -10.30 22.85 -1.78
N PHE A 87 -9.38 23.64 -1.22
CA PHE A 87 -9.44 25.11 -1.34
C PHE A 87 -9.32 25.64 -2.77
N VAL A 88 -8.43 25.07 -3.60
CA VAL A 88 -8.23 25.49 -4.99
C VAL A 88 -9.03 24.62 -5.96
N TYR A 89 -9.25 23.36 -5.60
CA TYR A 89 -9.88 22.34 -6.44
C TYR A 89 -11.35 22.68 -6.79
N ILE A 90 -12.09 23.26 -5.85
CA ILE A 90 -13.52 23.60 -6.02
C ILE A 90 -13.75 24.68 -7.09
N TYR A 91 -12.79 25.60 -7.30
CA TYR A 91 -12.95 26.72 -8.25
C TYR A 91 -12.50 26.39 -9.68
N LEU A 92 -11.89 25.23 -9.90
CA LEU A 92 -11.34 24.83 -11.20
C LEU A 92 -12.38 24.14 -12.08
N LYS A 93 -12.34 24.42 -13.39
CA LYS A 93 -13.09 23.65 -14.40
C LYS A 93 -12.58 22.19 -14.44
N PRO A 94 -13.34 21.22 -14.97
CA PRO A 94 -12.94 19.81 -15.01
C PRO A 94 -11.56 19.54 -15.62
N ARG A 95 -11.16 20.33 -16.64
CA ARG A 95 -9.82 20.25 -17.22
C ARG A 95 -8.71 20.77 -16.31
N GLY A 96 -9.01 21.80 -15.51
CA GLY A 96 -8.08 22.35 -14.53
C GLY A 96 -7.88 21.41 -13.33
N GLN A 97 -8.95 20.73 -12.89
CA GLN A 97 -8.88 19.69 -11.86
C GLN A 97 -7.98 18.54 -12.31
N ALA A 98 -8.23 17.99 -13.51
CA ALA A 98 -7.40 16.91 -14.06
C ALA A 98 -5.92 17.32 -14.27
N ALA A 99 -5.67 18.57 -14.69
CA ALA A 99 -4.32 19.07 -14.86
C ALA A 99 -3.60 19.25 -13.52
N LEU A 100 -4.30 19.75 -12.50
CA LEU A 100 -3.76 19.89 -11.15
C LEU A 100 -3.46 18.52 -10.53
N ASP A 101 -4.39 17.57 -10.62
CA ASP A 101 -4.18 16.20 -10.12
C ASP A 101 -2.98 15.54 -10.80
N LEU A 102 -2.85 15.69 -12.12
CA LEU A 102 -1.70 15.17 -12.86
C LEU A 102 -0.38 15.82 -12.40
N ALA A 103 -0.38 17.14 -12.21
CA ALA A 103 0.80 17.87 -11.76
C ALA A 103 1.21 17.46 -10.33
N LEU A 104 0.25 17.33 -9.41
CA LEU A 104 0.50 16.91 -8.04
C LEU A 104 0.98 15.46 -7.98
N TYR A 105 0.41 14.57 -8.79
CA TYR A 105 0.89 13.20 -8.87
C TYR A 105 2.31 13.13 -9.41
N PHE A 106 2.64 13.91 -10.43
CA PHE A 106 3.96 13.89 -11.02
C PHE A 106 5.03 14.55 -10.13
N LEU A 107 4.69 15.63 -9.42
CA LEU A 107 5.65 16.41 -8.64
C LEU A 107 5.85 15.88 -7.22
N PHE A 108 4.81 15.35 -6.59
CA PHE A 108 4.87 14.96 -5.18
C PHE A 108 4.68 13.46 -4.97
N PHE A 109 3.67 12.86 -5.61
CA PHE A 109 3.36 11.44 -5.35
C PHE A 109 4.40 10.50 -5.96
N LEU A 110 4.65 10.57 -7.27
CA LEU A 110 5.60 9.69 -7.95
C LEU A 110 7.02 9.83 -7.39
N PRO A 111 7.59 11.03 -7.19
CA PRO A 111 8.93 11.16 -6.63
C PRO A 111 8.99 10.66 -5.18
N GLY A 112 7.93 10.87 -4.39
CA GLY A 112 7.85 10.36 -3.02
C GLY A 112 7.86 8.83 -2.95
N ILE A 113 7.01 8.17 -3.75
CA ILE A 113 6.97 6.70 -3.82
C ILE A 113 8.27 6.14 -4.40
N MET A 114 8.81 6.74 -5.46
CA MET A 114 10.09 6.32 -6.05
C MET A 114 11.25 6.50 -5.06
N GLY A 115 11.25 7.57 -4.26
CA GLY A 115 12.22 7.80 -3.21
C GLY A 115 12.16 6.73 -2.12
N LEU A 116 10.95 6.35 -1.68
CA LEU A 116 10.75 5.24 -0.73
C LEU A 116 11.27 3.92 -1.28
N ILE A 117 10.93 3.60 -2.53
CA ILE A 117 11.39 2.37 -3.20
C ILE A 117 12.91 2.38 -3.30
N TYR A 118 13.50 3.48 -3.76
CA TYR A 118 14.96 3.60 -3.90
C TYR A 118 15.69 3.44 -2.57
N ALA A 119 15.21 4.12 -1.52
CA ALA A 119 15.81 4.03 -0.19
C ALA A 119 15.66 2.63 0.43
N GLY A 120 14.51 1.97 0.25
CA GLY A 120 14.25 0.65 0.80
C GLY A 120 14.88 -0.51 0.01
N TYR A 121 15.05 -0.36 -1.30
CA TYR A 121 15.46 -1.46 -2.18
C TYR A 121 16.86 -1.99 -1.86
N GLY A 122 17.82 -1.10 -1.56
CA GLY A 122 19.18 -1.51 -1.21
C GLY A 122 19.21 -2.40 0.04
N TYR A 123 18.57 -1.95 1.12
CA TYR A 123 18.44 -2.72 2.35
C TYR A 123 17.69 -4.03 2.12
N ALA A 124 16.57 -4.01 1.40
CA ALA A 124 15.80 -5.22 1.10
C ALA A 124 16.60 -6.25 0.29
N ALA A 125 17.37 -5.79 -0.71
CA ALA A 125 18.20 -6.65 -1.55
C ALA A 125 19.36 -7.27 -0.77
N ASP A 126 20.02 -6.49 0.09
CA ASP A 126 21.10 -6.98 0.94
C ASP A 126 20.58 -7.97 1.99
N SER A 127 19.49 -7.66 2.70
CA SER A 127 18.87 -8.55 3.67
C SER A 127 18.42 -9.88 3.04
N TRP A 128 17.84 -9.83 1.82
CA TRP A 128 17.46 -11.04 1.09
C TRP A 128 18.68 -11.88 0.69
N ARG A 129 19.77 -11.25 0.26
CA ARG A 129 20.99 -11.95 -0.18
C ARG A 129 21.68 -12.67 0.98
N ILE A 130 21.67 -12.08 2.17
CA ILE A 130 22.34 -12.65 3.35
C ILE A 130 21.41 -13.51 4.21
N GLY A 131 20.10 -13.56 3.88
CA GLY A 131 19.09 -14.23 4.71
C GLY A 131 19.05 -13.63 6.11
N GLU A 132 19.10 -12.30 6.19
CA GLU A 132 19.15 -11.59 7.46
C GLU A 132 17.96 -11.96 8.34
N HIS A 133 18.20 -12.13 9.63
CA HIS A 133 17.15 -12.26 10.64
C HIS A 133 17.33 -11.12 11.63
N SER A 134 16.24 -10.72 12.28
CA SER A 134 16.26 -9.68 13.32
C SER A 134 17.40 -9.92 14.32
N GLY A 135 18.30 -8.94 14.47
CA GLY A 135 19.43 -9.02 15.41
C GLY A 135 19.00 -9.08 16.88
N ILE A 136 17.72 -8.82 17.16
CA ILE A 136 17.10 -8.89 18.48
C ILE A 136 16.28 -10.17 18.67
N THR A 137 15.95 -10.88 17.58
CA THR A 137 15.19 -12.11 17.62
C THR A 137 15.72 -13.20 16.67
N ALA A 138 16.36 -14.24 17.25
CA ALA A 138 16.95 -15.34 16.49
C ALA A 138 15.94 -16.32 15.86
N GLU A 139 14.69 -16.40 16.34
CA GLU A 139 13.69 -17.42 15.97
C GLU A 139 12.59 -16.88 15.02
N GLY A 140 12.82 -15.73 14.39
CA GLY A 140 11.81 -15.01 13.59
C GLY A 140 11.80 -15.28 12.11
N PRO A 141 10.79 -14.78 11.37
CA PRO A 141 10.85 -14.76 9.91
C PRO A 141 12.03 -13.89 9.43
N PRO A 142 12.60 -14.22 8.25
CA PRO A 142 13.67 -13.42 7.64
C PRO A 142 13.20 -12.01 7.27
#